data_AF-A0A420CGP4-F1
#
_entry.id   AF-A0A420CGP4-F1
#
_cell.length_a   1.000
_cell.length_b   1.000
_cell.length_c   1.000
_cell.angle_alpha   90.00
_cell.angle_beta   90.00
_cell.angle_gamma   90.00
#
_symmetry.space_group_name_H-M   'P 1'
#
loop_
_entity.id
_entity.type
_entity.pdbx_description
1 polymer ?
#
loop_
_entity_poly.entity_id
_entity_poly.type
_entity_poly.pdbx_seq_one_letter_code
_entity_poly.pdbx_strand_id
1 'polypeptide(L)'
;MECEPRMPPYRPGPVEDRLGERPCPAALLATFFARQSPPQEYGFEIVGYHRYRNPDDGSPEAVVEFRLLPPGGHGFGPDLRVCERPNAAADMQIQFTYDRDTQRWFDLDSRGATIPSEICETRNYWTSQDIADFADPPQFGRLSAAERGNVHDVGKGAERRAILDAVREANADLNDRIPIVFVVELLRSDGEHAFFRGQVRMRDGGGPVSAADWGECEQDPRDGVVEALLERRHGRWRALKSNRCADDVLLNDDEMQRYRLLLMEE
;
A
#
# COMPACT_ATOMS: atom_id res chain seq x y z
N MET A 1 16.33 -27.65 -14.65
CA MET A 1 15.85 -26.44 -15.35
C MET A 1 16.25 -25.28 -14.47
N GLU A 2 17.13 -24.39 -14.93
CA GLU A 2 17.50 -23.19 -14.17
C GLU A 2 16.25 -22.30 -14.06
N CYS A 3 16.01 -21.74 -12.87
CA CYS A 3 14.84 -20.91 -12.64
C CYS A 3 15.05 -19.57 -13.36
N GLU A 4 14.23 -19.29 -14.37
CA GLU A 4 14.25 -17.98 -15.02
C GLU A 4 13.65 -16.93 -14.06
N PRO A 5 14.37 -15.82 -13.78
CA PRO A 5 13.89 -14.78 -12.87
C PRO A 5 12.80 -13.90 -13.50
N ARG A 6 12.62 -14.01 -14.82
CA ARG A 6 11.63 -13.26 -15.58
C ARG A 6 10.87 -14.20 -16.48
N MET A 7 9.56 -14.03 -16.54
CA MET A 7 8.70 -14.79 -17.43
C MET A 7 8.07 -13.88 -18.47
N PRO A 8 8.00 -14.35 -19.74
CA PRO A 8 7.34 -13.61 -20.81
C PRO A 8 5.84 -13.46 -20.50
N PRO A 9 5.11 -12.63 -21.27
CA PRO A 9 3.66 -12.52 -21.13
C PRO A 9 3.00 -13.90 -21.08
N TYR A 10 2.14 -14.10 -20.08
CA TYR A 10 1.57 -15.43 -19.83
C TYR A 10 0.70 -15.84 -21.02
N ARG A 11 1.12 -16.92 -21.69
CA ARG A 11 0.29 -17.62 -22.66
C ARG A 11 -0.24 -18.87 -21.97
N PRO A 12 -1.57 -19.09 -21.93
CA PRO A 12 -2.13 -20.32 -21.39
C PRO A 12 -1.50 -21.52 -22.11
N GLY A 13 -0.64 -22.23 -21.40
CA GLY A 13 0.05 -23.42 -21.86
C GLY A 13 -0.35 -24.62 -21.02
N PRO A 14 0.03 -25.84 -21.43
CA PRO A 14 -0.17 -27.01 -20.59
C PRO A 14 0.62 -26.83 -19.29
N VAL A 15 -0.09 -26.79 -18.16
CA VAL A 15 0.52 -26.82 -16.84
C VAL A 15 0.99 -28.24 -16.56
N GLU A 16 2.22 -28.39 -16.08
CA GLU A 16 2.66 -29.69 -15.55
C GLU A 16 1.84 -30.02 -14.30
N ASP A 17 0.91 -30.95 -14.41
CA ASP A 17 -0.02 -31.37 -13.35
C ASP A 17 0.66 -31.94 -12.09
N ARG A 18 1.96 -32.24 -12.15
CA ARG A 18 2.74 -32.86 -11.06
C ARG A 18 4.09 -32.21 -10.93
N LEU A 19 4.13 -31.12 -10.18
CA LEU A 19 5.38 -30.56 -9.71
C LEU A 19 5.86 -31.37 -8.50
N GLY A 20 7.12 -31.82 -8.51
CA GLY A 20 7.71 -32.49 -7.35
C GLY A 20 7.80 -31.58 -6.12
N GLU A 21 8.25 -32.08 -4.98
CA GLU A 21 8.38 -31.32 -3.71
C GLU A 21 9.32 -30.09 -3.77
N ARG A 22 10.02 -29.89 -4.90
CA ARG A 22 10.95 -28.78 -5.11
C ARG A 22 10.66 -28.10 -6.46
N PRO A 23 9.48 -27.49 -6.62
CA PRO A 23 9.11 -26.86 -7.88
C PRO A 23 9.94 -25.59 -8.10
N CYS A 24 10.06 -25.19 -9.36
CA CYS A 24 10.52 -23.83 -9.68
C CYS A 24 9.41 -22.82 -9.33
N PRO A 25 9.73 -21.59 -8.89
CA PRO A 25 8.73 -20.55 -8.63
C PRO A 25 7.91 -20.23 -9.88
N ALA A 26 8.54 -20.25 -11.07
CA ALA A 26 7.86 -20.11 -12.36
C ALA A 26 6.78 -21.18 -12.60
N ALA A 27 7.05 -22.42 -12.21
CA ALA A 27 6.10 -23.52 -12.37
C ALA A 27 4.94 -23.41 -11.38
N LEU A 28 5.21 -22.97 -10.14
CA LEU A 28 4.18 -22.65 -9.16
C LEU A 28 3.27 -21.52 -9.65
N LEU A 29 3.85 -20.42 -10.15
CA LEU A 29 3.06 -19.33 -10.74
C LEU A 29 2.25 -19.78 -11.95
N ALA A 30 2.77 -20.69 -12.78
CA ALA A 30 2.00 -21.25 -13.88
C ALA A 30 0.76 -22.03 -13.40
N THR A 31 0.84 -22.77 -12.29
CA THR A 31 -0.33 -23.45 -11.69
C THR A 31 -1.37 -22.45 -11.20
N PHE A 32 -0.92 -21.34 -10.62
CA PHE A 32 -1.79 -20.23 -10.22
C PHE A 32 -2.47 -19.59 -11.44
N PHE A 33 -1.71 -19.20 -12.46
CA PHE A 33 -2.22 -18.50 -13.65
C PHE A 33 -3.13 -19.35 -14.55
N ALA A 34 -3.03 -20.68 -14.49
CA ALA A 34 -4.00 -21.54 -15.17
C ALA A 34 -5.38 -21.50 -14.54
N ARG A 35 -5.48 -21.22 -13.24
CA ARG A 35 -6.76 -21.01 -12.55
C ARG A 35 -7.20 -19.56 -12.61
N GLN A 36 -6.26 -18.62 -12.51
CA GLN A 36 -6.51 -17.18 -12.50
C GLN A 36 -5.53 -16.46 -13.40
N SER A 37 -5.82 -16.43 -14.70
CA SER A 37 -4.92 -15.84 -15.68
C SER A 37 -4.82 -14.32 -15.50
N PRO A 38 -3.61 -13.74 -15.53
CA PRO A 38 -3.44 -12.31 -15.64
C PRO A 38 -3.83 -11.89 -17.08
N PRO A 39 -3.99 -10.58 -17.35
CA PRO A 39 -4.18 -10.11 -18.72
C PRO A 39 -3.02 -10.56 -19.61
N GLN A 40 -3.32 -10.94 -20.86
CA GLN A 40 -2.41 -11.67 -21.74
C GLN A 40 -1.17 -10.86 -22.15
N GLU A 41 -1.25 -9.55 -22.06
CA GLU A 41 -0.22 -8.59 -22.43
C GLU A 41 0.79 -8.29 -21.30
N TYR A 42 0.55 -8.78 -20.08
CA TYR A 42 1.43 -8.55 -18.93
C TYR A 42 2.48 -9.65 -18.80
N GLY A 43 3.75 -9.23 -18.72
CA GLY A 43 4.86 -10.05 -18.24
C GLY A 43 4.96 -10.02 -16.72
N PHE A 44 5.91 -10.77 -16.16
CA PHE A 44 6.13 -10.79 -14.71
C PHE A 44 7.58 -11.10 -14.35
N GLU A 45 8.03 -10.51 -13.25
CA GLU A 45 9.38 -10.64 -12.70
C GLU A 45 9.28 -11.25 -11.31
N ILE A 46 9.92 -12.41 -11.10
CA ILE A 46 9.99 -13.03 -9.78
C ILE A 46 11.07 -12.29 -8.99
N VAL A 47 10.68 -11.71 -7.86
CA VAL A 47 11.55 -10.89 -7.01
C VAL A 47 11.92 -11.59 -5.71
N GLY A 48 11.16 -12.62 -5.31
CA GLY A 48 11.41 -13.41 -4.12
C GLY A 48 10.86 -14.84 -4.23
N TYR A 49 11.56 -15.79 -3.60
CA TYR A 49 11.13 -17.17 -3.50
C TYR A 49 11.60 -17.81 -2.19
N HIS A 50 10.65 -18.16 -1.34
CA HIS A 50 10.91 -18.74 -0.03
C HIS A 50 10.31 -20.13 0.04
N ARG A 51 11.02 -21.05 0.70
CA ARG A 51 10.53 -22.39 0.98
C ARG A 51 10.70 -22.70 2.44
N TYR A 52 9.70 -23.33 3.02
CA TYR A 52 9.72 -23.74 4.40
C TYR A 52 8.87 -25.01 4.57
N ARG A 53 8.83 -25.52 5.80
CA ARG A 53 7.94 -26.61 6.17
C ARG A 53 6.89 -26.05 7.09
N ASN A 54 5.63 -26.41 6.86
CA ASN A 54 4.55 -26.09 7.77
C ASN A 54 4.91 -26.64 9.17
N PRO A 55 4.85 -25.81 10.23
CA PRO A 55 5.23 -26.22 11.58
C PRO A 55 4.28 -27.26 12.19
N ASP A 56 3.04 -27.32 11.73
CA ASP A 56 2.00 -28.19 12.29
C ASP A 56 2.07 -29.62 11.74
N ASP A 57 2.29 -29.79 10.43
CA ASP A 57 2.26 -31.11 9.78
C ASP A 57 3.53 -31.46 8.96
N GLY A 58 4.49 -30.54 8.85
CA GLY A 58 5.75 -30.74 8.12
C GLY A 58 5.58 -30.81 6.59
N SER A 59 4.41 -30.46 6.06
CA SER A 59 4.17 -30.34 4.62
C SER A 59 5.10 -29.28 4.01
N PRO A 60 5.64 -29.52 2.80
CA PRO A 60 6.40 -28.49 2.09
C PRO A 60 5.51 -27.30 1.75
N GLU A 61 6.00 -26.10 2.06
CA GLU A 61 5.37 -24.85 1.68
C GLU A 61 6.34 -23.96 0.91
N ALA A 62 5.78 -23.11 0.06
CA ALA A 62 6.53 -22.18 -0.76
C ALA A 62 5.80 -20.84 -0.86
N VAL A 63 6.56 -19.78 -0.93
CA VAL A 63 6.06 -18.42 -1.16
C VAL A 63 6.77 -17.89 -2.39
N VAL A 64 6.01 -17.38 -3.35
CA VAL A 64 6.54 -16.70 -4.54
C VAL A 64 6.12 -15.25 -4.50
N GLU A 65 7.10 -14.36 -4.63
CA GLU A 65 6.92 -12.91 -4.72
C GLU A 65 7.25 -12.47 -6.16
N PHE A 66 6.37 -11.70 -6.78
CA PHE A 66 6.57 -11.24 -8.16
C PHE A 66 6.03 -9.83 -8.41
N ARG A 67 6.52 -9.21 -9.48
CA ARG A 67 6.05 -7.94 -10.05
C ARG A 67 5.36 -8.18 -11.37
N LEU A 68 4.38 -7.36 -11.68
CA LEU A 68 3.71 -7.30 -12.97
C LEU A 68 4.45 -6.33 -13.90
N LEU A 69 4.70 -6.77 -15.13
CA LEU A 69 5.37 -5.99 -16.16
C LEU A 69 4.36 -5.63 -17.25
N PRO A 70 3.76 -4.42 -17.23
CA PRO A 70 2.84 -3.99 -18.28
C PRO A 70 3.56 -3.84 -19.63
N PRO A 71 2.84 -3.97 -20.76
CA PRO A 71 3.42 -3.94 -22.11
C PRO A 71 4.14 -2.63 -22.45
N GLY A 72 3.83 -1.52 -21.75
CA GLY A 72 4.47 -0.22 -21.90
C GLY A 72 5.69 0.03 -20.99
N GLY A 73 6.05 -0.91 -20.11
CA GLY A 73 7.20 -0.79 -19.19
C GLY A 73 7.05 0.25 -18.07
N HIS A 74 5.96 1.01 -18.04
CA HIS A 74 5.56 1.82 -16.90
C HIS A 74 4.94 0.90 -15.85
N GLY A 75 5.78 0.29 -15.01
CA GLY A 75 5.29 -0.48 -13.86
C GLY A 75 4.31 0.35 -13.03
N PHE A 76 3.40 -0.33 -12.34
CA PHE A 76 2.71 0.30 -11.24
C PHE A 76 3.81 0.80 -10.28
N GLY A 77 3.79 2.10 -9.93
CA GLY A 77 4.73 2.62 -8.96
C GLY A 77 4.63 1.85 -7.63
N PRO A 78 5.54 2.07 -6.67
CA PRO A 78 5.48 1.43 -5.35
C PRO A 78 4.15 1.63 -4.60
N ASP A 79 3.29 2.54 -5.06
CA ASP A 79 2.10 3.04 -4.38
C ASP A 79 0.75 2.50 -4.89
N LEU A 80 0.70 1.45 -5.72
CA LEU A 80 -0.60 0.89 -6.13
C LEU A 80 -0.79 -0.57 -5.69
N ARG A 81 -1.29 -0.67 -4.45
CA ARG A 81 -2.23 -1.68 -3.93
C ARG A 81 -1.82 -3.15 -4.08
N VAL A 82 -0.81 -3.60 -3.33
CA VAL A 82 -0.75 -4.97 -2.75
C VAL A 82 0.07 -4.94 -1.45
N CYS A 83 -0.54 -5.42 -0.36
CA CYS A 83 -0.11 -5.33 1.05
C CYS A 83 -0.10 -3.90 1.64
N GLU A 84 -0.76 -3.71 2.80
CA GLU A 84 -0.87 -2.41 3.50
C GLU A 84 0.49 -1.82 3.94
N ARG A 85 1.57 -2.62 3.91
CA ARG A 85 2.94 -2.16 4.16
C ARG A 85 3.88 -2.74 3.10
N PRO A 86 4.07 -2.07 1.96
CA PRO A 86 5.01 -2.52 0.95
C PRO A 86 6.43 -2.32 1.50
N ASN A 87 7.06 -3.38 2.01
CA ASN A 87 8.52 -3.43 2.06
C ASN A 87 9.06 -3.63 0.62
N ALA A 88 8.85 -2.63 -0.24
CA ALA A 88 9.49 -2.26 -1.51
C ALA A 88 9.87 -3.33 -2.58
N ALA A 89 9.62 -4.62 -2.42
CA ALA A 89 10.18 -5.63 -3.35
C ALA A 89 9.19 -6.19 -4.37
N ALA A 90 7.91 -6.40 -4.06
CA ALA A 90 6.98 -7.17 -4.89
C ALA A 90 5.62 -6.50 -5.08
N ASP A 91 5.01 -6.71 -6.25
CA ASP A 91 3.61 -6.32 -6.49
C ASP A 91 2.67 -7.40 -5.98
N MET A 92 3.10 -8.66 -5.85
CA MET A 92 2.25 -9.76 -5.37
C MET A 92 3.07 -10.83 -4.65
N GLN A 93 2.43 -11.51 -3.69
CA GLN A 93 2.94 -12.69 -3.01
C GLN A 93 1.88 -13.79 -2.97
N ILE A 94 2.27 -15.03 -3.30
CA ILE A 94 1.39 -16.20 -3.27
C ILE A 94 2.04 -17.30 -2.46
N GLN A 95 1.30 -17.86 -1.50
CA GLN A 95 1.70 -19.05 -0.74
C GLN A 95 1.12 -20.30 -1.38
N PHE A 96 1.95 -21.33 -1.46
CA PHE A 96 1.63 -22.66 -1.98
C PHE A 96 1.93 -23.70 -0.91
N THR A 97 1.04 -24.68 -0.78
CA THR A 97 1.24 -25.89 0.02
C THR A 97 1.33 -27.11 -0.87
N TYR A 98 2.15 -28.08 -0.49
CA TYR A 98 2.26 -29.36 -1.16
C TYR A 98 1.44 -30.43 -0.44
N ASP A 99 0.40 -30.91 -1.12
CA ASP A 99 -0.35 -32.07 -0.71
C ASP A 99 0.38 -33.34 -1.15
N ARG A 100 0.81 -34.13 -0.15
CA ARG A 100 1.53 -35.39 -0.38
C ARG A 100 0.64 -36.49 -0.92
N ASP A 101 -0.66 -36.46 -0.63
CA ASP A 101 -1.59 -37.51 -1.04
C ASP A 101 -1.92 -37.37 -2.53
N THR A 102 -2.13 -36.15 -2.99
CA THR A 102 -2.38 -35.87 -4.42
C THR A 102 -1.11 -35.59 -5.21
N GLN A 103 0.03 -35.45 -4.53
CA GLN A 103 1.33 -35.07 -5.10
C GLN A 103 1.25 -33.76 -5.90
N ARG A 104 0.49 -32.79 -5.38
CA ARG A 104 0.19 -31.53 -6.05
C ARG A 104 0.47 -30.35 -5.16
N TRP A 105 0.86 -29.25 -5.80
CA TRP A 105 0.91 -27.95 -5.17
C TRP A 105 -0.43 -27.26 -5.33
N PHE A 106 -0.91 -26.65 -4.26
CA PHE A 106 -2.09 -25.81 -4.23
C PHE A 106 -1.70 -24.47 -3.66
N ASP A 107 -2.09 -23.39 -4.31
CA ASP A 107 -2.05 -22.07 -3.68
C ASP A 107 -3.16 -21.95 -2.63
N LEU A 108 -2.86 -21.23 -1.55
CA LEU A 108 -3.71 -21.12 -0.37
C LEU A 108 -4.69 -19.93 -0.40
N ASP A 109 -4.99 -19.38 -1.59
CA ASP A 109 -5.95 -18.27 -1.78
C ASP A 109 -5.62 -17.01 -0.93
N SER A 110 -4.34 -16.79 -0.58
CA SER A 110 -3.89 -15.79 0.40
C SER A 110 -2.85 -14.81 -0.16
N ARG A 111 -3.05 -13.50 0.07
CA ARG A 111 -2.09 -12.39 -0.18
C ARG A 111 -1.27 -12.11 1.12
N GLY A 112 0.06 -12.28 1.12
CA GLY A 112 1.06 -11.93 2.18
C GLY A 112 0.86 -12.60 3.57
N ALA A 113 1.79 -12.84 4.49
CA ALA A 113 3.26 -12.71 4.62
C ALA A 113 3.83 -14.05 5.19
N THR A 114 5.11 -14.12 5.56
CA THR A 114 5.73 -15.33 6.17
C THR A 114 5.19 -15.68 7.57
N ILE A 115 4.36 -14.80 8.15
CA ILE A 115 3.82 -14.87 9.51
C ILE A 115 2.29 -14.70 9.46
N PRO A 116 1.50 -15.64 10.03
CA PRO A 116 0.02 -15.63 9.96
C PRO A 116 -0.71 -14.41 10.53
N SER A 117 -0.04 -13.54 11.27
CA SER A 117 -0.62 -12.29 11.82
C SER A 117 -0.52 -11.09 10.88
N GLU A 118 0.11 -11.25 9.72
CA GLU A 118 0.35 -10.20 8.71
C GLU A 118 -0.42 -10.50 7.40
N ILE A 119 -1.45 -11.36 7.49
CA ILE A 119 -2.26 -11.77 6.35
C ILE A 119 -3.12 -10.58 5.89
N CYS A 120 -3.04 -10.25 4.59
CA CYS A 120 -4.05 -9.39 3.98
C CYS A 120 -5.34 -10.21 3.83
N GLU A 121 -6.39 -9.89 4.59
CA GLU A 121 -7.63 -10.69 4.69
C GLU A 121 -8.56 -10.60 3.44
N THR A 122 -8.04 -10.78 2.22
CA THR A 122 -8.86 -10.81 1.00
C THR A 122 -8.85 -12.21 0.35
N ARG A 123 -10.05 -12.80 0.19
CA ARG A 123 -10.28 -14.16 -0.36
C ARG A 123 -10.32 -14.24 -1.90
N ASN A 124 -10.07 -13.15 -2.62
CA ASN A 124 -10.06 -13.11 -4.08
C ASN A 124 -8.74 -12.51 -4.55
N TYR A 125 -8.02 -13.17 -5.46
CA TYR A 125 -6.74 -12.64 -5.96
C TYR A 125 -6.89 -11.44 -6.89
N TRP A 126 -8.03 -11.30 -7.55
CA TRP A 126 -8.40 -10.14 -8.36
C TRP A 126 -9.83 -9.74 -8.02
N THR A 127 -10.07 -8.48 -7.70
CA THR A 127 -11.44 -7.94 -7.71
C THR A 127 -11.88 -7.69 -9.17
N SER A 128 -13.18 -7.61 -9.42
CA SER A 128 -13.66 -7.18 -10.75
C SER A 128 -13.14 -5.80 -11.14
N GLN A 129 -12.85 -4.96 -10.14
CA GLN A 129 -12.22 -3.65 -10.35
C GLN A 129 -10.73 -3.81 -10.71
N ASP A 130 -9.99 -4.71 -10.06
CA ASP A 130 -8.59 -4.99 -10.40
C ASP A 130 -8.49 -5.43 -11.88
N ILE A 131 -9.38 -6.31 -12.33
CA ILE A 131 -9.45 -6.75 -13.74
C ILE A 131 -9.77 -5.58 -14.68
N ALA A 132 -10.72 -4.71 -14.29
CA ALA A 132 -11.07 -3.52 -15.06
C ALA A 132 -9.88 -2.56 -15.16
N ASP A 133 -9.19 -2.31 -14.05
CA ASP A 133 -8.00 -1.45 -13.98
C ASP A 133 -6.79 -2.08 -14.70
N PHE A 134 -6.71 -3.41 -14.86
CA PHE A 134 -5.66 -3.99 -15.72
C PHE A 134 -5.95 -3.84 -17.21
N ALA A 135 -7.23 -4.00 -17.59
CA ALA A 135 -7.68 -3.94 -18.97
C ALA A 135 -7.76 -2.49 -19.49
N ASP A 136 -8.12 -1.56 -18.61
CA ASP A 136 -8.16 -0.12 -18.87
C ASP A 136 -7.50 0.60 -17.69
N PRO A 137 -6.15 0.60 -17.62
CA PRO A 137 -5.43 1.24 -16.53
C PRO A 137 -5.87 2.67 -16.36
N PRO A 138 -6.19 3.13 -15.13
CA PRO A 138 -6.60 4.50 -14.90
C PRO A 138 -5.58 5.41 -15.58
N GLN A 139 -6.06 6.11 -16.60
CA GLN A 139 -5.23 6.99 -17.41
C GLN A 139 -4.87 8.17 -16.53
N PHE A 140 -3.83 8.00 -15.74
CA PHE A 140 -3.17 9.09 -15.04
C PHE A 140 -2.52 9.95 -16.12
N GLY A 141 -3.31 10.88 -16.66
CA GLY A 141 -2.83 11.87 -17.60
C GLY A 141 -1.54 12.46 -17.06
N ARG A 142 -0.52 12.52 -17.94
CA ARG A 142 0.79 13.11 -17.61
C ARG A 142 0.52 14.51 -17.12
N LEU A 143 0.75 14.73 -15.83
CA LEU A 143 0.50 16.02 -15.19
C LEU A 143 1.25 17.10 -15.97
N SER A 144 0.52 18.11 -16.40
CA SER A 144 1.07 19.27 -17.06
C SER A 144 2.13 19.93 -16.18
N ALA A 145 3.04 20.68 -16.79
CA ALA A 145 4.02 21.45 -16.03
C ALA A 145 3.35 22.47 -15.09
N ALA A 146 2.12 22.90 -15.41
CA ALA A 146 1.32 23.77 -14.56
C ALA A 146 0.77 23.04 -13.33
N GLU A 147 0.29 21.79 -13.49
CA GLU A 147 -0.16 20.96 -12.36
C GLU A 147 1.00 20.58 -11.43
N ARG A 148 2.18 20.27 -11.99
CA ARG A 148 3.39 19.98 -11.18
C ARG A 148 4.02 21.23 -10.56
N GLY A 149 3.90 22.38 -11.20
CA GLY A 149 4.65 23.59 -10.85
C GLY A 149 4.17 24.29 -9.58
N ASN A 150 2.97 23.99 -9.10
CA ASN A 150 2.38 24.67 -7.95
C ASN A 150 2.52 23.91 -6.63
N VAL A 151 2.89 22.62 -6.66
CA VAL A 151 3.04 21.82 -5.44
C VAL A 151 4.44 22.01 -4.87
N HIS A 152 4.51 22.33 -3.58
CA HIS A 152 5.78 22.52 -2.86
C HIS A 152 5.73 21.93 -1.45
N ASP A 153 6.91 21.53 -0.96
CA ASP A 153 7.10 21.26 0.46
C ASP A 153 7.01 22.57 1.25
N VAL A 154 6.15 22.59 2.25
CA VAL A 154 5.89 23.81 3.03
C VAL A 154 6.97 23.98 4.10
N GLY A 155 7.88 24.91 3.85
CA GLY A 155 8.94 25.29 4.78
C GLY A 155 8.46 26.00 6.05
N LYS A 156 9.40 26.40 6.91
CA LYS A 156 9.08 27.18 8.12
C LYS A 156 8.54 28.57 7.71
N GLY A 157 7.34 28.92 8.17
CA GLY A 157 6.74 30.22 7.84
C GLY A 157 5.26 30.36 8.24
N ALA A 158 4.64 31.43 7.74
CA ALA A 158 3.23 31.74 7.99
C ALA A 158 2.26 30.70 7.42
N GLU A 159 2.54 30.18 6.22
CA GLU A 159 1.73 29.14 5.58
C GLU A 159 1.70 27.86 6.44
N ARG A 160 2.88 27.34 6.80
CA ARG A 160 3.00 26.20 7.71
C ARG A 160 2.24 26.42 9.01
N ARG A 161 2.37 27.61 9.62
CA ARG A 161 1.64 27.92 10.85
C ARG A 161 0.13 27.85 10.63
N ALA A 162 -0.37 28.46 9.57
CA ALA A 162 -1.81 28.48 9.27
C ALA A 162 -2.36 27.08 8.97
N ILE A 163 -1.62 26.23 8.26
CA ILE A 163 -2.01 24.84 8.01
C ILE A 163 -2.00 24.04 9.32
N LEU A 164 -0.94 24.11 10.12
CA LEU A 164 -0.86 23.39 11.39
C LEU A 164 -1.87 23.87 12.43
N ASP A 165 -2.27 25.15 12.38
CA ASP A 165 -3.36 25.67 13.19
C ASP A 165 -4.70 25.02 12.79
N ALA A 166 -4.95 24.82 11.49
CA ALA A 166 -6.14 24.11 11.00
C ALA A 166 -6.12 22.60 11.35
N VAL A 167 -4.96 21.94 11.29
CA VAL A 167 -4.82 20.55 11.76
C VAL A 167 -5.09 20.46 13.27
N ARG A 168 -4.63 21.44 14.04
CA ARG A 168 -4.91 21.50 15.49
C ARG A 168 -6.38 21.70 15.78
N GLU A 169 -7.07 22.55 15.01
CA GLU A 169 -8.52 22.76 15.11
C GLU A 169 -9.28 21.46 14.81
N ALA A 170 -8.85 20.68 13.81
CA ALA A 170 -9.43 19.38 13.51
C ALA A 170 -9.23 18.33 14.61
N ASN A 171 -8.22 18.52 15.46
CA ASN A 171 -7.90 17.68 16.61
C ASN A 171 -8.16 18.40 17.94
N ALA A 172 -9.10 19.36 17.94
CA ALA A 172 -9.40 20.18 19.11
C ALA A 172 -9.84 19.33 20.32
N ASP A 173 -10.58 18.25 20.10
CA ASP A 173 -11.03 17.36 21.16
C ASP A 173 -9.86 16.74 21.95
N LEU A 174 -8.73 16.45 21.29
CA LEU A 174 -7.51 16.02 21.96
C LEU A 174 -6.73 17.21 22.53
N ASN A 175 -6.55 18.26 21.73
CA ASN A 175 -5.75 19.42 22.11
C ASN A 175 -6.31 20.20 23.31
N ASP A 176 -7.63 20.18 23.51
CA ASP A 176 -8.33 20.82 24.62
C ASP A 176 -8.14 20.03 25.93
N ARG A 177 -7.94 18.71 25.84
CA ARG A 177 -7.63 17.84 26.98
C ARG A 177 -6.16 17.91 27.35
N ILE A 178 -5.28 17.85 26.35
CA ILE A 178 -3.83 17.92 26.51
C ILE A 178 -3.25 18.81 25.41
N PRO A 179 -2.49 19.86 25.76
CA PRO A 179 -1.81 20.67 24.76
C PRO A 179 -0.86 19.82 23.90
N ILE A 180 -1.11 19.77 22.60
CA ILE A 180 -0.31 18.98 21.65
C ILE A 180 0.50 19.86 20.70
N VAL A 181 1.56 19.27 20.15
CA VAL A 181 2.33 19.77 19.02
C VAL A 181 2.47 18.67 17.97
N PHE A 182 2.66 19.09 16.73
CA PHE A 182 2.87 18.16 15.61
C PHE A 182 4.34 18.12 15.23
N VAL A 183 4.91 16.92 15.20
CA VAL A 183 6.19 16.63 14.55
C VAL A 183 5.86 16.30 13.11
N VAL A 184 6.10 17.26 12.23
CA VAL A 184 5.72 17.17 10.81
C VAL A 184 6.68 16.24 10.09
N GLU A 185 6.14 15.19 9.47
CA GLU A 185 6.88 14.26 8.61
C GLU A 185 6.75 14.69 7.15
N LEU A 186 5.52 14.96 6.69
CA LEU A 186 5.23 15.49 5.37
C LEU A 186 4.25 16.66 5.48
N LEU A 187 4.54 17.74 4.75
CA LEU A 187 3.61 18.85 4.58
C LEU A 187 3.80 19.47 3.20
N ARG A 188 2.84 19.21 2.32
CA ARG A 188 2.82 19.72 0.94
C ARG A 188 1.59 20.56 0.70
N SER A 189 1.73 21.56 -0.16
CA SER A 189 0.62 22.41 -0.57
C SER A 189 0.77 22.82 -2.03
N ASP A 190 -0.36 23.07 -2.68
CA ASP A 190 -0.43 23.76 -3.98
C ASP A 190 -0.91 25.23 -3.86
N GLY A 191 -1.03 25.73 -2.62
CA GLY A 191 -1.56 27.05 -2.28
C GLY A 191 -3.07 27.11 -2.00
N GLU A 192 -3.84 26.12 -2.46
CA GLU A 192 -5.30 25.99 -2.25
C GLU A 192 -5.67 24.72 -1.47
N HIS A 193 -4.90 23.65 -1.64
CA HIS A 193 -5.01 22.37 -0.96
C HIS A 193 -3.68 22.05 -0.26
N ALA A 194 -3.76 21.25 0.81
CA ALA A 194 -2.58 20.78 1.50
C ALA A 194 -2.78 19.37 2.05
N PHE A 195 -1.70 18.61 2.08
CA PHE A 195 -1.63 17.33 2.77
C PHE A 195 -0.62 17.43 3.91
N PHE A 196 -1.04 16.97 5.08
CA PHE A 196 -0.23 16.90 6.28
C PHE A 196 -0.16 15.46 6.76
N ARG A 197 1.04 15.00 7.10
CA ARG A 197 1.32 13.78 7.83
C ARG A 197 2.32 14.08 8.94
N GLY A 198 2.03 13.64 10.16
CA GLY A 198 2.99 13.78 11.24
C GLY A 198 2.53 13.27 12.59
N GLN A 199 3.49 13.10 13.49
CA GLN A 199 3.26 12.55 14.81
C GLN A 199 2.68 13.60 15.75
N VAL A 200 1.86 13.14 16.69
CA VAL A 200 1.35 13.96 17.79
C VAL A 200 2.21 13.76 19.02
N ARG A 201 2.67 14.87 19.59
CA ARG A 201 3.45 14.88 20.82
C ARG A 201 2.84 15.86 21.81
N MET A 202 3.02 15.58 23.10
CA MET A 202 2.66 16.54 24.14
C MET A 202 3.53 17.78 24.00
N ARG A 203 2.92 18.98 24.06
CA ARG A 203 3.65 20.24 24.02
C ARG A 203 4.67 20.31 25.15
N ASP A 204 4.26 19.86 26.33
CA ASP A 204 5.09 19.84 27.52
C ASP A 204 5.85 18.51 27.57
N GLY A 205 7.18 18.58 27.54
CA GLY A 205 8.06 17.41 27.58
C GLY A 205 8.29 16.68 26.25
N GLY A 206 7.49 16.94 25.22
CA GLY A 206 7.73 16.42 23.86
C GLY A 206 7.50 14.92 23.68
N GLY A 207 7.04 14.23 24.72
CA GLY A 207 6.76 12.80 24.70
C GLY A 207 5.48 12.44 23.94
N PRO A 208 5.24 11.13 23.72
CA PRO A 208 3.97 10.65 23.17
C PRO A 208 2.80 10.98 24.10
N VAL A 209 1.61 11.12 23.53
CA VAL A 209 0.36 11.22 24.30
C VAL A 209 0.11 9.89 25.01
N SER A 210 -0.49 9.91 26.20
CA SER A 210 -0.84 8.66 26.90
C SER A 210 -2.00 7.95 26.20
N ALA A 211 -2.09 6.62 26.29
CA ALA A 211 -3.22 5.87 25.72
C ALA A 211 -4.58 6.30 26.28
N ALA A 212 -4.63 6.68 27.56
CA ALA A 212 -5.86 7.16 28.19
C ALA A 212 -6.35 8.48 27.58
N ASP A 213 -5.43 9.36 27.19
CA ASP A 213 -5.76 10.66 26.61
C ASP A 213 -5.95 10.58 25.09
N TRP A 214 -5.25 9.67 24.43
CA TRP A 214 -5.38 9.42 22.99
C TRP A 214 -6.82 9.01 22.61
N GLY A 215 -7.47 8.24 23.49
CA GLY A 215 -8.83 7.75 23.31
C GLY A 215 -8.86 6.37 22.66
N GLU A 216 -10.07 5.91 22.32
CA GLU A 216 -10.29 4.64 21.61
C GLU A 216 -9.91 4.80 20.13
N CYS A 217 -8.61 4.72 19.85
CA CYS A 217 -8.04 4.66 18.50
C CYS A 217 -7.34 3.31 18.30
N GLU A 218 -7.29 2.83 17.05
CA GLU A 218 -6.53 1.63 16.69
C GLU A 218 -5.02 1.87 16.78
N GLN A 219 -4.56 3.07 16.41
CA GLN A 219 -3.17 3.45 16.54
C GLN A 219 -2.70 3.62 17.99
N ASP A 220 -1.52 3.06 18.29
CA ASP A 220 -0.77 3.34 19.52
C ASP A 220 -0.20 4.77 19.48
N PRO A 221 -0.46 5.65 20.47
CA PRO A 221 0.00 7.03 20.47
C PRO A 221 1.54 7.20 20.49
N ARG A 222 2.31 6.14 20.77
CA ARG A 222 3.77 6.16 20.67
C ARG A 222 4.23 6.37 19.23
N ASP A 223 3.59 5.64 18.32
CA ASP A 223 3.93 5.59 16.89
C ASP A 223 2.82 6.18 16.01
N GLY A 224 1.73 6.66 16.61
CA GLY A 224 0.56 7.20 15.93
C GLY A 224 0.89 8.44 15.09
N VAL A 225 0.38 8.44 13.87
CA VAL A 225 0.56 9.49 12.88
C VAL A 225 -0.81 10.06 12.55
N VAL A 226 -0.91 11.39 12.54
CA VAL A 226 -2.09 12.09 12.06
C VAL A 226 -1.90 12.43 10.60
N GLU A 227 -2.88 12.03 9.81
CA GLU A 227 -3.03 12.52 8.44
C GLU A 227 -4.15 13.53 8.36
N ALA A 228 -3.97 14.56 7.54
CA ALA A 228 -4.99 15.54 7.26
C ALA A 228 -4.90 16.05 5.83
N LEU A 229 -6.06 16.07 5.16
CA LEU A 229 -6.28 16.77 3.91
C LEU A 229 -6.96 18.10 4.20
N LEU A 230 -6.41 19.18 3.69
CA LEU A 230 -6.87 20.54 3.96
C LEU A 230 -7.21 21.29 2.67
N GLU A 231 -8.13 22.23 2.79
CA GLU A 231 -8.48 23.18 1.74
C GLU A 231 -8.50 24.60 2.31
N ARG A 232 -8.06 25.54 1.48
CA ARG A 232 -8.12 26.95 1.75
C ARG A 232 -9.45 27.50 1.26
N ARG A 233 -10.32 27.89 2.20
CA ARG A 233 -11.61 28.53 1.90
C ARG A 233 -11.63 29.94 2.44
N HIS A 234 -11.90 30.92 1.57
CA HIS A 234 -11.93 32.34 1.91
C HIS A 234 -10.65 32.79 2.65
N GLY A 235 -9.49 32.35 2.16
CA GLY A 235 -8.18 32.70 2.70
C GLY A 235 -7.78 31.94 3.98
N ARG A 236 -8.62 31.07 4.53
CA ARG A 236 -8.34 30.27 5.73
C ARG A 236 -8.25 28.78 5.42
N TRP A 237 -7.25 28.12 5.99
CA TRP A 237 -7.12 26.67 5.93
C TRP A 237 -8.15 25.99 6.82
N ARG A 238 -8.70 24.87 6.35
CA ARG A 238 -9.58 23.98 7.11
C ARG A 238 -9.29 22.54 6.72
N ALA A 239 -9.30 21.64 7.68
CA ALA A 239 -9.27 20.21 7.39
C ALA A 239 -10.59 19.81 6.70
N LEU A 240 -10.48 19.18 5.54
CA LEU A 240 -11.58 18.46 4.90
C LEU A 240 -11.74 17.09 5.54
N LYS A 241 -10.62 16.41 5.76
CA LYS A 241 -10.51 15.12 6.43
C LYS A 241 -9.30 15.16 7.35
N SER A 242 -9.44 14.58 8.54
CA SER A 242 -8.31 14.34 9.43
C SER A 242 -8.57 13.04 10.16
N ASN A 243 -7.56 12.20 10.21
CA ASN A 243 -7.61 10.93 10.93
C ASN A 243 -6.41 10.85 11.86
N ARG A 244 -6.69 10.66 13.14
CA ARG A 244 -5.67 10.38 14.16
C ARG A 244 -5.67 8.94 14.64
N CYS A 245 -6.69 8.16 14.25
CA CYS A 245 -6.91 6.83 14.78
C CYS A 245 -6.50 5.72 13.81
N ALA A 246 -6.26 6.04 12.53
CA ALA A 246 -5.68 5.16 11.53
C ALA A 246 -4.48 5.85 10.85
N ASP A 247 -3.69 5.07 10.12
CA ASP A 247 -2.50 5.53 9.40
C ASP A 247 -2.81 6.26 8.10
N ASP A 248 -4.08 6.30 7.68
CA ASP A 248 -4.51 6.97 6.46
C ASP A 248 -5.76 7.86 6.62
N VAL A 249 -5.86 8.88 5.75
CA VAL A 249 -7.15 9.50 5.43
C VAL A 249 -7.85 8.70 4.32
N LEU A 250 -9.05 8.20 4.60
CA LEU A 250 -9.82 7.47 3.59
C LEU A 250 -10.29 8.41 2.46
N LEU A 251 -9.82 8.17 1.24
CA LEU A 251 -10.16 8.91 0.03
C LEU A 251 -10.92 8.03 -0.96
N ASN A 252 -11.93 8.59 -1.63
CA ASN A 252 -12.56 7.95 -2.79
C ASN A 252 -11.74 8.22 -4.07
N ASP A 253 -12.11 7.57 -5.18
CA ASP A 253 -11.34 7.65 -6.43
C ASP A 253 -11.21 9.07 -6.99
N ASP A 254 -12.27 9.88 -6.91
CA ASP A 254 -12.26 11.28 -7.35
C ASP A 254 -11.31 12.13 -6.48
N GLU A 255 -11.29 11.89 -5.18
CA GLU A 255 -10.41 12.57 -4.23
C GLU A 255 -8.96 12.14 -4.40
N MET A 256 -8.69 10.83 -4.56
CA MET A 256 -7.37 10.32 -4.88
C MET A 256 -6.83 10.98 -6.14
N GLN A 257 -7.63 11.03 -7.21
CA GLN A 257 -7.21 11.65 -8.47
C GLN A 257 -6.93 13.15 -8.31
N ARG A 258 -7.73 13.84 -7.51
CA ARG A 258 -7.60 15.28 -7.25
C ARG A 258 -6.36 15.61 -6.42
N TYR A 259 -6.04 14.80 -5.42
CA TYR A 259 -4.99 15.09 -4.44
C TYR A 259 -3.71 14.27 -4.64
N ARG A 260 -3.65 13.37 -5.63
CA ARG A 260 -2.50 12.49 -5.94
C ARG A 260 -1.15 13.19 -5.85
N LEU A 261 -1.07 14.41 -6.34
CA LEU A 261 0.17 15.19 -6.35
C LEU A 261 0.68 15.61 -4.97
N LEU A 262 -0.22 15.76 -4.00
CA LEU A 262 0.13 16.06 -2.61
C LEU A 262 0.51 14.78 -1.84
N LEU A 263 0.06 13.61 -2.32
CA LEU A 263 0.17 12.32 -1.66
C LEU A 263 1.39 11.49 -2.11
N MET A 264 1.89 11.70 -3.33
CA MET A 264 3.05 10.97 -3.83
C MET A 264 4.33 11.36 -3.06
N GLU A 265 4.96 10.44 -2.34
CA GLU A 265 6.33 10.62 -1.85
C GLU A 265 7.30 10.55 -3.07
N GLU A 266 8.33 11.39 -3.12
CA GLU A 266 9.34 11.34 -4.22
C GLU A 266 10.27 10.13 -4.08
#